data_AF-A0A0H5R3L7-F1
#
_entry.id   AF-A0A0H5R3L7-F1
#
_cell.length_a   1.000
_cell.length_b   1.000
_cell.length_c   1.000
_cell.angle_alpha   90.00
_cell.angle_beta   90.00
_cell.angle_gamma   90.00
#
_symmetry.space_group_name_H-M   'P 1'
#
loop_
_entity.id
_entity.type
_entity.pdbx_description
1 polymer ?
#
loop_
_entity_poly.entity_id
_entity_poly.type
_entity_poly.pdbx_seq_one_letter_code
_entity_poly.pdbx_strand_id
1 'polypeptide(L)'
;YDYNKIIQQENTVDVMVDKIADLLMKVASVIIDKVALAEIILNAFTSLEQKEDSGFAWYEKEGSNTAFTYRLLFAVVNKHVPDDFYTLVTTIKLVADIKDKQSWFGLVKTTR
;
A
#
# COMPACT_ATOMS: atom_id res chain seq x y z
N TYR A 1 3.90 13.91 -9.41
CA TYR A 1 4.32 12.51 -9.60
C TYR A 1 5.59 12.32 -8.80
N ASP A 2 5.65 11.26 -8.01
CA ASP A 2 6.80 10.95 -7.15
C ASP A 2 7.01 9.43 -7.13
N TYR A 3 8.26 8.98 -7.05
CA TYR A 3 8.65 7.58 -7.01
C TYR A 3 9.67 7.39 -5.90
N ASN A 4 9.35 6.52 -4.94
CA ASN A 4 10.15 6.30 -3.75
C ASN A 4 10.35 4.81 -3.50
N LYS A 5 11.51 4.46 -2.95
CA LYS A 5 11.82 3.10 -2.50
C LYS A 5 12.04 3.11 -0.99
N ILE A 6 11.24 2.34 -0.26
CA ILE A 6 11.46 2.07 1.15
C ILE A 6 12.26 0.78 1.25
N ILE A 7 13.50 0.86 1.73
CA ILE A 7 14.31 -0.32 2.04
C ILE A 7 14.12 -0.64 3.51
N GLN A 8 13.72 -1.87 3.81
CA GLN A 8 13.57 -2.34 5.18
C GLN A 8 13.92 -3.81 5.27
N GLN A 9 14.62 -4.17 6.35
CA GLN A 9 14.96 -5.53 6.71
C GLN A 9 14.25 -5.86 8.03
N GLU A 10 13.65 -7.05 8.11
CA GLU A 10 13.06 -7.66 9.32
C GLU A 10 12.14 -6.73 10.14
N ASN A 11 10.95 -6.44 9.64
CA ASN A 11 9.98 -5.65 10.39
C ASN A 11 8.55 -6.07 10.09
N THR A 12 7.64 -5.74 10.99
CA THR A 12 6.24 -6.15 10.83
C THR A 12 5.53 -5.36 9.72
N VAL A 13 4.46 -5.95 9.17
CA VAL A 13 3.56 -5.28 8.22
C VAL A 13 3.09 -3.93 8.76
N ASP A 14 2.77 -3.84 10.05
CA ASP A 14 2.33 -2.59 10.69
C ASP A 14 3.36 -1.46 10.59
N VAL A 15 4.64 -1.76 10.81
CA VAL A 15 5.74 -0.78 10.66
C VAL A 15 5.91 -0.36 9.20
N MET A 16 5.78 -1.30 8.26
CA MET A 16 5.82 -1.00 6.83
C MET A 16 4.66 -0.08 6.41
N VAL A 17 3.45 -0.40 6.89
CA VAL A 17 2.23 0.39 6.65
C VAL A 17 2.41 1.82 7.16
N ASP A 18 2.90 2.00 8.38
CA ASP A 18 3.10 3.33 8.97
C ASP A 18 4.05 4.20 8.13
N LYS A 19 5.15 3.60 7.64
CA LYS A 19 6.11 4.31 6.77
C LYS A 19 5.54 4.67 5.40
N ILE A 20 4.73 3.80 4.81
CA ILE A 20 4.04 4.09 3.56
C ILE A 20 3.03 5.22 3.78
N ALA A 21 2.28 5.19 4.89
CA ALA A 21 1.35 6.25 5.24
C ALA A 21 2.07 7.59 5.43
N ASP A 22 3.21 7.62 6.13
CA ASP A 22 4.05 8.81 6.26
C ASP A 22 4.53 9.36 4.92
N LEU A 23 4.93 8.48 4.01
CA LEU A 23 5.34 8.88 2.67
C LEU A 23 4.17 9.49 1.90
N LEU A 24 3.02 8.82 1.87
CA LEU A 24 1.86 9.31 1.15
C LEU A 24 1.29 10.60 1.75
N MET A 25 1.39 10.79 3.08
CA MET A 25 1.06 12.06 3.74
C MET A 25 1.92 13.23 3.24
N LYS A 26 3.22 12.99 3.05
CA LYS A 26 4.14 14.01 2.50
C LYS A 26 3.79 14.35 1.06
N VAL A 27 3.45 13.36 0.25
CA VAL A 27 3.08 13.56 -1.16
C VAL A 27 1.72 14.25 -1.29
N ALA A 28 0.74 13.85 -0.47
CA ALA A 28 -0.63 14.37 -0.49
C ALA A 28 -0.80 15.72 0.24
N SER A 29 0.27 16.25 0.86
CA SER A 29 0.27 17.56 1.53
C SER A 29 -0.89 17.75 2.53
N VAL A 30 -1.07 16.79 3.44
CA VAL A 30 -1.98 16.86 4.61
C VAL A 30 -3.50 16.84 4.29
N ILE A 31 -3.89 16.51 3.05
CA ILE A 31 -5.32 16.45 2.69
C ILE A 31 -6.03 15.23 3.30
N ILE A 32 -5.29 14.17 3.62
CA ILE A 32 -5.81 12.88 4.09
C ILE A 32 -5.40 12.65 5.55
N ASP A 33 -6.27 12.04 6.36
CA ASP A 33 -5.93 11.63 7.72
C ASP A 33 -4.95 10.44 7.71
N LYS A 34 -3.84 10.53 8.45
CA LYS A 34 -2.78 9.49 8.45
C LYS A 34 -3.32 8.15 8.97
N VAL A 35 -4.16 8.16 10.00
CA VAL A 35 -4.66 6.93 10.64
C VAL A 35 -5.57 6.18 9.67
N ALA A 36 -6.52 6.89 9.05
CA ALA A 36 -7.38 6.33 8.03
C ALA A 36 -6.58 5.79 6.83
N LEU A 37 -5.53 6.52 6.41
CA LEU A 37 -4.65 6.09 5.34
C LEU A 37 -3.88 4.81 5.69
N ALA A 38 -3.33 4.73 6.90
CA ALA A 38 -2.65 3.53 7.39
C ALA A 38 -3.59 2.33 7.44
N GLU A 39 -4.84 2.50 7.91
CA GLU A 39 -5.84 1.44 7.91
C GLU A 39 -6.19 0.94 6.50
N ILE A 40 -6.33 1.85 5.54
CA ILE A 40 -6.60 1.48 4.14
C ILE A 40 -5.43 0.67 3.56
N ILE A 41 -4.19 1.10 3.79
CA ILE A 41 -2.99 0.42 3.30
C ILE A 41 -2.84 -0.94 3.99
N LEU A 42 -3.10 -1.03 5.30
CA LEU A 42 -3.09 -2.30 6.00
C LEU A 42 -4.12 -3.27 5.43
N ASN A 43 -5.37 -2.82 5.27
CA ASN A 43 -6.44 -3.65 4.71
C ASN A 43 -6.12 -4.14 3.31
N ALA A 44 -5.40 -3.34 2.52
CA ALA A 44 -4.89 -3.76 1.23
C ALA A 44 -3.92 -4.93 1.31
N PHE A 45 -3.02 -4.93 2.30
CA PHE A 45 -2.02 -5.99 2.47
C PHE A 45 -2.55 -7.22 3.20
N THR A 46 -3.57 -7.08 4.05
CA THR A 46 -4.20 -8.22 4.74
C THR A 46 -5.35 -8.86 3.95
N SER A 47 -5.74 -8.28 2.82
CA SER A 47 -6.83 -8.79 1.96
C SER A 47 -6.37 -9.10 0.53
N LEU A 48 -5.08 -9.45 0.33
CA LEU A 48 -4.45 -9.57 -0.99
C LEU A 48 -5.16 -10.55 -1.93
N GLU A 49 -5.71 -11.65 -1.42
CA GLU A 49 -6.47 -12.63 -2.21
C GLU A 49 -7.67 -11.96 -2.89
N GLN A 50 -8.53 -11.33 -2.11
CA GLN A 50 -9.73 -10.63 -2.60
C GLN A 50 -9.37 -9.51 -3.57
N LYS A 51 -8.25 -8.82 -3.32
CA LYS A 51 -7.78 -7.72 -4.16
C LYS A 51 -7.21 -8.20 -5.49
N GLU A 52 -6.57 -9.36 -5.51
CA GLU A 52 -6.09 -9.99 -6.74
C GLU A 52 -7.27 -10.45 -7.61
N ASP A 53 -8.26 -11.12 -7.01
CA ASP A 53 -9.48 -11.54 -7.71
C ASP A 53 -10.25 -10.35 -8.29
N SER A 54 -10.16 -9.19 -7.63
CA SER A 54 -10.77 -7.93 -8.08
C SER A 54 -9.91 -7.16 -9.10
N GLY A 55 -8.71 -7.64 -9.45
CA GLY A 55 -7.80 -7.00 -10.40
C GLY A 55 -7.03 -5.78 -9.88
N PHE A 56 -7.06 -5.53 -8.56
CA PHE A 56 -6.32 -4.43 -7.92
C PHE A 56 -4.97 -4.84 -7.36
N ALA A 57 -4.72 -6.15 -7.21
CA ALA A 57 -3.45 -6.71 -6.82
C ALA A 57 -2.93 -7.70 -7.88
N TRP A 58 -1.62 -7.91 -7.95
CA TRP A 58 -1.05 -9.03 -8.69
C TRP A 58 0.19 -9.58 -8.01
N TYR A 59 0.32 -10.90 -8.03
CA TYR A 59 1.50 -11.62 -7.60
C TYR A 59 2.52 -11.73 -8.75
N GLU A 60 3.81 -11.59 -8.42
CA GLU A 60 4.91 -11.83 -9.36
C GLU A 60 6.16 -12.36 -8.66
N LYS A 61 7.06 -12.97 -9.44
CA LYS A 61 8.39 -13.35 -8.97
C LYS A 61 9.36 -12.17 -9.15
N GLU A 62 10.21 -11.94 -8.16
CA GLU A 62 11.21 -10.86 -8.16
C GLU A 62 12.60 -11.43 -7.84
N GLY A 63 13.29 -11.95 -8.87
CA GLY A 63 14.57 -12.64 -8.66
C GLY A 63 14.42 -13.88 -7.78
N SER A 64 15.11 -13.91 -6.63
CA SER A 64 14.98 -14.97 -5.62
C SER A 64 13.78 -14.79 -4.68
N ASN A 65 13.14 -13.62 -4.71
CA ASN A 65 12.04 -13.22 -3.85
C ASN A 65 10.72 -13.27 -4.62
N THR A 66 9.64 -12.92 -3.94
CA THR A 66 8.36 -12.69 -4.60
C THR A 66 7.85 -11.30 -4.26
N ALA A 67 6.88 -10.84 -5.05
CA ALA A 67 6.28 -9.55 -4.84
C ALA A 67 4.77 -9.61 -5.02
N PHE A 68 4.10 -8.73 -4.28
CA PHE A 68 2.73 -8.35 -4.54
C PHE A 68 2.70 -6.87 -4.85
N THR A 69 2.13 -6.52 -5.99
CA THR A 69 1.87 -5.12 -6.29
C THR A 69 0.39 -4.84 -6.19
N TYR A 70 0.05 -3.72 -5.54
CA TYR A 70 -1.31 -3.31 -5.28
C TYR A 70 -1.55 -1.87 -5.70
N ARG A 71 -2.73 -1.60 -6.25
CA ARG A 71 -3.14 -0.26 -6.72
C ARG A 71 -4.22 0.32 -5.84
N LEU A 72 -3.97 1.55 -5.39
CA LEU A 72 -4.87 2.39 -4.60
C LEU A 72 -5.21 3.65 -5.38
N LEU A 73 -6.42 4.14 -5.16
CA LEU A 73 -6.85 5.45 -5.61
C LEU A 73 -7.52 6.16 -4.44
N PHE A 74 -7.02 7.34 -4.11
CA PHE A 74 -7.66 8.24 -3.16
C PHE A 74 -8.27 9.41 -3.94
N ALA A 75 -9.48 9.81 -3.59
CA ALA A 75 -10.13 10.99 -4.11
C ALA A 75 -10.61 11.85 -2.93
N VAL A 76 -10.21 13.11 -2.89
CA VAL A 76 -10.58 14.04 -1.80
C VAL A 76 -11.07 15.35 -2.38
N VAL A 77 -12.25 15.78 -1.97
CA VAL A 77 -12.86 17.04 -2.41
C VAL A 77 -11.96 18.22 -2.05
N ASN A 78 -11.77 19.14 -3.00
CA ASN A 78 -11.05 20.37 -2.74
C ASN A 78 -11.95 21.33 -1.96
N LYS A 79 -11.59 21.62 -0.70
CA LYS A 79 -12.37 22.52 0.16
C LYS A 79 -12.38 23.98 -0.33
N HIS A 80 -11.47 24.35 -1.23
CA HIS A 80 -11.34 25.72 -1.73
C HIS A 80 -11.97 25.93 -3.11
N VAL A 81 -12.19 24.85 -3.88
CA VAL A 81 -12.77 24.90 -5.22
C VAL A 81 -13.89 23.84 -5.27
N PRO A 82 -15.17 24.24 -5.15
CA PRO A 82 -16.30 23.32 -4.97
C PRO A 82 -16.47 22.24 -6.05
N ASP A 83 -16.02 22.53 -7.27
CA ASP A 83 -16.15 21.63 -8.43
C ASP A 83 -14.89 20.79 -8.70
N ASP A 84 -13.88 20.89 -7.85
CA ASP A 84 -12.61 20.15 -7.98
C ASP A 84 -12.43 19.11 -6.87
N PHE A 85 -11.67 18.07 -7.18
CA PHE A 85 -11.16 17.12 -6.20
C PHE A 85 -9.74 16.70 -6.55
N TYR A 86 -8.96 16.41 -5.53
CA TYR A 86 -7.62 15.86 -5.66
C TYR A 86 -7.71 14.34 -5.80
N THR A 87 -6.97 13.79 -6.75
CA THR A 87 -6.80 12.34 -6.88
C THR A 87 -5.34 11.95 -6.64
N LEU A 88 -5.14 10.94 -5.81
CA LEU A 88 -3.83 10.30 -5.64
C LEU A 88 -3.94 8.85 -6.11
N VAL A 89 -3.37 8.57 -7.27
CA VAL A 89 -3.19 7.21 -7.76
C VAL A 89 -1.87 6.68 -7.21
N THR A 90 -1.92 5.57 -6.49
CA THR A 90 -0.76 4.98 -5.82
C THR A 90 -0.62 3.53 -6.24
N THR A 91 0.59 3.14 -6.63
CA THR A 91 0.95 1.74 -6.84
C THR A 91 2.04 1.39 -5.83
N ILE A 92 1.80 0.36 -5.02
CA ILE A 92 2.73 -0.11 -4.01
C ILE A 92 3.16 -1.51 -4.38
N LYS A 93 4.45 -1.70 -4.61
CA LYS A 93 5.06 -3.02 -4.83
C LYS A 93 5.77 -3.46 -3.56
N LEU A 94 5.21 -4.47 -2.90
CA LEU A 94 5.83 -5.14 -1.76
C LEU A 94 6.68 -6.29 -2.27
N VAL A 95 7.97 -6.29 -1.94
CA VAL A 95 8.90 -7.37 -2.26
C VAL A 95 9.34 -8.00 -0.95
N ALA A 96 9.18 -9.31 -0.81
CA ALA A 96 9.53 -10.03 0.41
C ALA A 96 10.13 -11.41 0.12
N ASP A 97 10.84 -11.95 1.10
CA ASP A 97 11.33 -13.33 1.06
C ASP A 97 10.22 -14.34 1.42
N ILE A 98 9.08 -14.21 0.76
CA ILE A 98 7.96 -15.13 0.86
C ILE A 98 8.00 -15.99 -0.39
N LYS A 99 8.11 -17.31 -0.25
CA LYS A 99 8.30 -18.20 -1.41
C LYS A 99 6.99 -18.62 -2.05
N ASP A 100 5.95 -18.82 -1.24
CA ASP A 100 4.63 -19.26 -1.70
C ASP A 100 3.67 -18.07 -1.78
N LYS A 101 2.93 -17.98 -2.88
CA LYS A 101 1.84 -17.02 -3.07
C LYS A 101 0.81 -17.10 -1.94
N GLN A 102 0.45 -18.31 -1.48
CA GLN A 102 -0.56 -18.51 -0.43
C GLN A 102 -0.14 -17.88 0.90
N SER A 103 1.16 -17.81 1.20
CA SER A 103 1.65 -17.16 2.41
C SER A 103 1.40 -15.64 2.41
N TRP A 104 1.25 -15.00 1.25
CA TRP A 104 0.85 -13.59 1.15
C TRP A 104 -0.60 -13.34 1.57
N PHE A 105 -1.47 -14.34 1.45
CA PHE A 105 -2.88 -14.20 1.81
C PHE A 105 -3.11 -14.29 3.32
N GLY A 106 -2.14 -14.83 4.05
CA GLY A 106 -2.14 -14.90 5.52
C GLY A 106 -1.48 -13.70 6.21
N LEU A 107 -1.15 -12.61 5.50
CA LEU A 107 -0.52 -11.45 6.13
C LEU A 107 -1.45 -10.80 7.16
N VAL A 108 -0.90 -10.53 8.33
CA VAL A 108 -1.53 -9.76 9.41
C VAL A 108 -0.57 -8.69 9.92
N LYS A 109 -1.06 -7.76 10.75
CA LYS A 109 -0.26 -6.66 11.32
C LYS A 109 1.11 -7.08 11.84
N THR A 110 1.17 -8.25 12.47
CA THR A 110 2.38 -8.76 13.15
C THR A 110 3.27 -9.64 12.27
N THR A 111 2.88 -9.95 11.03
CA THR A 111 3.71 -10.72 10.10
C THR A 111 4.99 -9.94 9.80
N ARG A 112 6.13 -10.62 9.77
CA ARG A 112 7.47 -10.04 9.52
C ARG A 112 7.98 -10.37 8.13
#